data_AF-A0A7G9XFL7-F1
#
_entry.id   AF-A0A7G9XFL7-F1
#
_cell.length_a   1.000
_cell.length_b   1.000
_cell.length_c   1.000
_cell.angle_alpha   90.00
_cell.angle_beta   90.00
_cell.angle_gamma   90.00
#
_symmetry.space_group_name_H-M   'P 1'
#
loop_
_entity.id
_entity.type
_entity.pdbx_description
1 polymer ?
#
loop_
_entity_poly.entity_id
_entity_poly.type
_entity_poly.pdbx_seq_one_letter_code
_entity_poly.pdbx_strand_id
1 'polypeptide(L)'
;MFLLWCLFFLLVFLSGNSGVLFLGFLICLLLFLLGSFSLGGDVVDYNLGEGVNYECGFESVYSESGGFSLQFYIVGLSFLLFDLEISLFLPMVGVSVMGGVFFIGGILFLFLLLMGYLYELSVGALSW
;
A
#
# COMPACT_ATOMS: atom_id res chain seq x y z
N MET A 1 12.45 0.28 -10.12
CA MET A 1 11.53 -0.88 -10.12
C MET A 1 11.62 -1.70 -11.42
N PHE A 2 11.49 -1.07 -12.60
CA PHE A 2 11.66 -1.71 -13.92
C PHE A 2 12.99 -2.48 -14.11
N LEU A 3 14.10 -1.86 -13.71
CA LEU A 3 15.44 -2.46 -13.86
C LEU A 3 15.63 -3.72 -12.98
N LEU A 4 14.96 -3.76 -11.82
CA LEU A 4 15.02 -4.90 -10.89
C LEU A 4 14.26 -6.12 -11.45
N TRP A 5 13.09 -5.88 -12.05
CA TRP A 5 12.28 -6.90 -12.70
C TRP A 5 12.94 -7.44 -13.96
N CYS A 6 13.59 -6.57 -14.75
CA CYS A 6 14.35 -6.99 -15.93
C CYS A 6 15.55 -7.89 -15.54
N LEU A 7 16.25 -7.54 -14.46
CA LEU A 7 17.41 -8.29 -13.95
C LEU A 7 16.99 -9.65 -13.35
N PHE A 8 15.86 -9.70 -12.65
CA PHE A 8 15.26 -10.96 -12.16
C PHE A 8 14.90 -11.89 -13.33
N PHE A 9 14.27 -11.36 -14.38
CA PHE A 9 13.87 -12.15 -15.54
C PHE A 9 15.08 -12.65 -16.35
N LEU A 10 16.15 -11.85 -16.44
CA LEU A 10 17.41 -12.21 -17.10
C LEU A 10 18.19 -13.28 -16.32
N LEU A 11 18.19 -13.23 -14.98
CA LEU A 11 18.77 -14.27 -14.12
C LEU A 11 18.02 -15.61 -14.25
N VAL A 12 16.69 -15.57 -14.36
CA VAL A 12 15.86 -16.77 -14.56
C VAL A 12 15.99 -17.31 -15.99
N PHE A 13 16.23 -16.47 -17.00
CA PHE A 13 16.53 -16.91 -18.37
C PHE A 13 17.82 -17.75 -18.45
N LEU A 14 18.80 -17.48 -17.60
CA LEU A 14 20.03 -18.28 -17.47
C LEU A 14 19.79 -19.68 -16.84
N SER A 15 18.61 -19.96 -16.25
CA SER A 15 18.31 -21.22 -15.57
C SER A 15 17.75 -22.34 -16.48
N GLY A 16 17.79 -22.17 -17.81
CA GLY A 16 17.71 -23.29 -18.76
C GLY A 16 16.32 -23.79 -19.18
N ASN A 17 15.22 -23.11 -18.85
CA ASN A 17 13.88 -23.50 -19.33
C ASN A 17 13.35 -22.47 -20.36
N SER A 18 13.68 -22.68 -21.64
CA SER A 18 13.74 -21.63 -22.66
C SER A 18 12.39 -21.16 -23.24
N GLY A 19 11.32 -21.96 -23.16
CA GLY A 19 10.05 -21.65 -23.84
C GLY A 19 9.09 -20.75 -23.06
N VAL A 20 8.80 -21.11 -21.81
CA VAL A 20 7.81 -20.39 -20.97
C VAL A 20 8.31 -19.00 -20.58
N LEU A 21 9.63 -18.85 -20.40
CA LEU A 21 10.26 -17.58 -20.08
C LEU A 21 10.21 -16.61 -21.25
N PHE A 22 10.46 -17.07 -22.48
CA PHE A 22 10.38 -16.21 -23.66
C PHE A 22 8.95 -15.66 -23.85
N LEU A 23 7.95 -16.50 -23.61
CA LEU A 23 6.54 -16.12 -23.71
C LEU A 23 6.15 -15.09 -22.63
N GLY A 24 6.64 -15.25 -21.39
CA GLY A 24 6.45 -14.28 -20.32
C GLY A 24 7.10 -12.92 -20.58
N PHE A 25 8.30 -12.90 -21.17
CA PHE A 25 8.97 -11.66 -21.54
C PHE A 25 8.19 -10.89 -22.63
N LEU A 26 7.68 -11.59 -23.64
CA LEU A 26 6.88 -10.98 -24.71
C LEU A 26 5.57 -10.37 -24.18
N ILE A 27 4.90 -11.05 -23.24
CA ILE A 27 3.68 -10.53 -22.60
C ILE A 27 3.98 -9.25 -21.82
N CYS A 28 5.07 -9.21 -21.04
CA CYS A 28 5.45 -8.02 -20.28
C CYS A 28 5.77 -6.83 -21.20
N LEU A 29 6.46 -7.06 -22.31
CA LEU A 29 6.81 -6.02 -23.28
C LEU A 29 5.55 -5.45 -23.96
N LEU A 30 4.59 -6.32 -24.30
CA LEU A 30 3.32 -5.90 -24.92
C LEU A 30 2.47 -5.05 -23.96
N LEU A 31 2.35 -5.44 -22.69
CA LEU A 31 1.62 -4.68 -21.68
C LEU A 31 2.26 -3.30 -21.41
N PHE A 32 3.60 -3.21 -21.46
CA PHE A 32 4.30 -1.94 -21.28
C PHE A 32 4.05 -0.96 -22.44
N LEU A 33 4.05 -1.44 -23.68
CA LEU A 33 3.77 -0.60 -24.85
C LEU A 33 2.33 -0.06 -24.82
N LEU A 34 1.37 -0.90 -24.45
CA LEU A 34 -0.03 -0.48 -24.26
C LEU A 34 -0.16 0.57 -23.15
N GLY A 35 0.53 0.38 -22.03
CA GLY A 35 0.53 1.34 -20.92
C GLY A 35 1.17 2.69 -21.30
N SER A 36 2.25 2.67 -22.09
CA SER A 36 2.92 3.89 -22.56
C SER A 36 2.05 4.69 -23.53
N PHE A 37 1.25 4.02 -24.36
CA PHE A 37 0.29 4.68 -25.24
C PHE A 37 -0.85 5.34 -24.44
N SER A 38 -1.35 4.66 -23.40
CA SER A 38 -2.42 5.20 -22.56
C SER A 38 -1.99 6.37 -21.65
N LEU A 39 -0.69 6.47 -21.33
CA LEU A 39 -0.13 7.52 -20.47
C LEU A 39 0.47 8.69 -21.27
N GLY A 40 0.60 8.57 -22.58
CA GLY A 40 0.91 9.69 -23.49
C GLY A 40 -0.33 10.57 -23.68
N GLY A 41 -0.81 11.17 -22.58
CA GLY A 41 -1.92 12.11 -22.59
C GLY A 41 -1.62 13.33 -23.45
N ASP A 42 -2.70 13.92 -23.97
CA ASP A 42 -2.70 15.09 -24.85
C ASP A 42 -1.75 16.18 -24.33
N VAL A 43 -1.07 16.86 -25.26
CA VAL A 43 -0.31 18.07 -24.96
C VAL A 43 -1.34 19.10 -24.47
N VAL A 44 -1.43 19.27 -23.15
CA VAL A 44 -2.36 20.22 -22.54
C VAL A 44 -1.88 21.63 -22.89
N ASP A 45 -2.61 22.31 -23.76
CA ASP A 45 -2.50 23.75 -23.95
C ASP A 45 -2.91 24.41 -22.64
N TYR A 46 -1.96 25.05 -21.95
CA TYR A 46 -2.19 25.73 -20.69
C TYR A 46 -2.99 27.02 -20.95
N ASN A 47 -4.32 26.94 -20.91
CA ASN A 47 -5.12 28.14 -20.70
C ASN A 47 -4.87 28.60 -19.25
N LEU A 48 -4.55 29.90 -19.05
CA LEU A 48 -4.13 30.50 -17.78
C LEU A 48 -5.12 30.34 -16.58
N GLY A 49 -6.24 29.63 -16.75
CA GLY A 49 -7.22 29.34 -15.69
C GLY A 49 -7.46 27.85 -15.41
N GLU A 50 -6.91 26.94 -16.22
CA GLU A 50 -7.10 25.49 -16.05
C GLU A 50 -5.86 24.91 -15.36
N GLY A 51 -5.77 25.10 -14.05
CA GLY A 51 -4.64 24.61 -13.24
C GLY A 51 -4.39 25.40 -11.96
N VAL A 52 -5.15 26.46 -11.73
CA VAL A 52 -5.08 27.26 -10.51
C VAL A 52 -6.06 26.71 -9.47
N ASN A 53 -5.61 26.49 -8.25
CA ASN A 53 -6.45 26.06 -7.14
C ASN A 53 -7.61 27.04 -6.93
N TYR A 54 -8.81 26.53 -6.68
CA TYR A 54 -10.00 27.37 -6.48
C TYR A 54 -9.89 28.15 -5.16
N GLU A 55 -9.51 29.42 -5.23
CA GLU A 55 -9.36 30.32 -4.07
C GLU A 55 -10.42 31.42 -4.00
N CYS A 56 -11.64 31.14 -4.48
CA CYS A 56 -12.76 32.10 -4.39
C CYS A 56 -12.43 33.50 -4.95
N GLY A 57 -11.56 33.58 -5.99
CA GLY A 57 -11.21 34.83 -6.66
C GLY A 57 -10.09 35.65 -6.02
N PHE A 58 -9.39 35.12 -5.01
CA PHE A 58 -8.20 35.74 -4.42
C PHE A 58 -6.93 35.05 -4.91
N GLU A 59 -5.84 35.81 -5.03
CA GLU A 59 -4.50 35.30 -5.32
C GLU A 59 -3.99 34.54 -4.08
N SER A 60 -3.48 33.32 -4.25
CA SER A 60 -2.98 32.49 -3.16
C SER A 60 -1.81 33.15 -2.43
N VAL A 61 -2.07 33.76 -1.26
CA VAL A 61 -1.03 34.46 -0.47
C VAL A 61 -0.24 33.50 0.42
N TYR A 62 -0.65 32.22 0.48
CA TYR A 62 -0.10 31.22 1.40
C TYR A 62 0.66 30.16 0.61
N SER A 63 1.94 29.96 0.95
CA SER A 63 2.70 28.80 0.53
C SER A 63 1.94 27.53 0.91
N GLU A 64 1.79 26.59 -0.05
CA GLU A 64 1.10 25.29 0.07
C GLU A 64 1.68 24.34 1.16
N SER A 65 2.51 24.84 2.07
CA SER A 65 3.03 24.13 3.24
C SER A 65 2.03 24.20 4.39
N GLY A 66 0.78 23.79 4.14
CA GLY A 66 -0.15 23.48 5.21
C GLY A 66 0.36 22.25 5.95
N GLY A 67 0.81 22.41 7.20
CA GLY A 67 1.21 21.29 8.03
C GLY A 67 0.07 20.29 8.14
N PHE A 68 0.32 19.05 7.71
CA PHE A 68 -0.62 17.96 7.86
C PHE A 68 -0.84 17.65 9.34
N SER A 69 -2.09 17.38 9.74
CA SER A 69 -2.35 17.07 11.14
C SER A 69 -1.85 15.65 11.48
N LEU A 70 -1.13 15.55 12.60
CA LEU A 70 -0.57 14.28 13.10
C LEU A 70 -1.63 13.20 13.36
N GLN A 71 -2.90 13.58 13.55
CA GLN A 71 -3.99 12.65 13.83
C GLN A 71 -4.21 11.68 12.66
N PHE A 72 -4.21 12.17 11.42
CA PHE A 72 -4.39 11.30 10.26
C PHE A 72 -3.22 10.32 10.06
N TYR A 73 -2.01 10.72 10.45
CA TYR A 73 -0.85 9.82 10.42
C TYR A 73 -1.02 8.67 11.42
N ILE A 74 -1.50 8.97 12.64
CA ILE A 74 -1.72 7.95 13.66
C ILE A 74 -2.79 6.96 13.23
N VAL A 75 -3.91 7.43 12.67
CA VAL A 75 -4.97 6.55 12.12
C VAL A 75 -4.43 5.63 11.01
N GLY A 76 -3.60 6.16 10.10
CA GLY A 76 -2.98 5.35 9.05
C GLY A 76 -2.01 4.29 9.60
N LEU A 77 -1.25 4.64 10.63
CA LEU A 77 -0.32 3.72 11.29
C LEU A 77 -1.07 2.61 12.05
N SER A 78 -2.13 2.96 12.78
CA SER A 78 -2.99 1.99 13.49
C SER A 78 -3.66 1.04 12.49
N PHE A 79 -4.16 1.54 11.35
CA PHE A 79 -4.72 0.68 10.31
C PHE A 79 -3.71 -0.35 9.77
N LEU A 80 -2.47 0.09 9.49
CA LEU A 80 -1.40 -0.81 9.03
C LEU A 80 -1.07 -1.88 10.08
N LEU A 81 -1.07 -1.51 11.36
CA LEU A 81 -0.80 -2.42 12.46
C LEU A 81 -1.93 -3.46 12.58
N PHE A 82 -3.20 -3.02 12.58
CA PHE A 82 -4.36 -3.92 12.63
C PHE A 82 -4.46 -4.87 11.42
N ASP A 83 -4.04 -4.45 10.22
CA ASP A 83 -4.01 -5.31 9.04
C ASP A 83 -2.95 -6.44 9.19
N LEU A 84 -1.78 -6.11 9.73
CA LEU A 84 -0.73 -7.09 10.06
C LEU A 84 -1.23 -8.10 11.11
N GLU A 85 -1.93 -7.62 12.13
CA GLU A 85 -2.50 -8.48 13.19
C GLU A 85 -3.50 -9.50 12.65
N ILE A 86 -4.40 -9.09 11.75
CA ILE A 86 -5.36 -10.00 11.10
C ILE A 86 -4.64 -11.02 10.22
N SER A 87 -3.61 -10.58 9.50
CA SER A 87 -2.75 -11.46 8.69
C SER A 87 -2.12 -12.57 9.53
N LEU A 88 -1.70 -12.28 10.77
CA LEU A 88 -1.17 -13.25 11.71
C LEU A 88 -2.24 -14.12 12.37
N PHE A 89 -3.45 -13.59 12.59
CA PHE A 89 -4.54 -14.33 13.22
C PHE A 89 -5.13 -15.42 12.30
N LEU A 90 -5.25 -15.15 11.01
CA LEU A 90 -5.79 -16.08 9.99
C LEU A 90 -5.16 -17.48 10.00
N PRO A 91 -3.83 -17.65 9.91
CA PRO A 91 -3.22 -18.97 9.95
C PRO A 91 -3.41 -19.66 11.30
N MET A 92 -3.53 -18.91 12.38
CA MET A 92 -3.69 -19.46 13.73
C MET A 92 -5.05 -20.16 13.91
N VAL A 93 -6.11 -19.64 13.28
CA VAL A 93 -7.44 -20.29 13.26
C VAL A 93 -7.37 -21.65 12.55
N GLY A 94 -6.59 -21.76 11.48
CA GLY A 94 -6.39 -23.03 10.76
C GLY A 94 -5.63 -24.09 11.57
N VAL A 95 -4.75 -23.65 12.48
CA VAL A 95 -3.93 -24.54 13.35
C VAL A 95 -4.65 -24.90 14.66
N SER A 96 -5.84 -24.35 14.92
CA SER A 96 -6.63 -24.60 16.15
C SER A 96 -6.94 -26.09 16.41
N VAL A 97 -6.82 -26.94 15.38
CA VAL A 97 -6.99 -28.40 15.46
C VAL A 97 -5.76 -29.10 16.07
N MET A 98 -4.58 -28.46 16.12
CA MET A 98 -3.31 -29.08 16.54
C MET A 98 -3.06 -29.11 18.06
N GLY A 99 -3.94 -28.55 18.89
CA GLY A 99 -3.91 -28.74 20.36
C GLY A 99 -4.16 -27.49 21.20
N GLY A 100 -4.43 -27.70 22.50
CA GLY A 100 -4.86 -26.64 23.44
C GLY A 100 -3.84 -25.53 23.69
N VAL A 101 -2.55 -25.76 23.46
CA VAL A 101 -1.50 -24.74 23.64
C VAL A 101 -1.61 -23.63 22.59
N PHE A 102 -1.89 -23.98 21.33
CA PHE A 102 -2.10 -23.00 20.27
C PHE A 102 -3.39 -22.20 20.49
N PHE A 103 -4.43 -22.83 21.03
CA PHE A 103 -5.67 -22.16 21.39
C PHE A 103 -5.47 -21.12 22.51
N ILE A 104 -4.75 -21.48 23.57
CA ILE A 104 -4.41 -20.55 24.67
C ILE A 104 -3.52 -19.41 24.16
N GLY A 105 -2.54 -19.72 23.29
CA GLY A 105 -1.71 -18.73 22.63
C GLY A 105 -2.53 -17.73 21.81
N GLY A 106 -3.54 -18.19 21.08
CA GLY A 106 -4.43 -17.33 20.29
C GLY A 106 -5.31 -16.42 21.13
N ILE A 107 -5.80 -16.91 22.27
CA ILE A 107 -6.56 -16.10 23.22
C ILE A 107 -5.67 -15.02 23.87
N LEU A 108 -4.45 -15.38 24.27
CA LEU A 108 -3.48 -14.41 24.80
C LEU A 108 -3.09 -13.36 23.76
N PHE A 109 -2.92 -13.76 22.51
CA PHE A 109 -2.65 -12.86 21.41
C PHE A 109 -3.81 -11.86 21.22
N LEU A 110 -5.06 -12.33 21.12
CA LEU A 110 -6.23 -11.45 21.03
C LEU A 110 -6.35 -10.50 22.23
N PHE A 111 -6.03 -10.96 23.44
CA PHE A 111 -6.06 -10.11 24.64
C PHE A 111 -5.03 -8.97 24.57
N LEU A 112 -3.81 -9.26 24.09
CA LEU A 112 -2.79 -8.23 23.86
C LEU A 112 -3.25 -7.19 22.83
N LEU A 113 -3.88 -7.64 21.74
CA LEU A 113 -4.43 -6.74 20.71
C LEU A 113 -5.52 -5.83 21.28
N LEU A 114 -6.44 -6.40 22.05
CA LEU A 114 -7.51 -5.65 22.70
C LEU A 114 -6.95 -4.56 23.63
N MET A 115 -5.90 -4.88 24.40
CA MET A 115 -5.25 -3.91 25.28
C MET A 115 -4.56 -2.78 24.50
N GLY A 116 -3.89 -3.09 23.39
CA GLY A 116 -3.28 -2.08 22.52
C GLY A 116 -4.32 -1.12 21.95
N TYR A 117 -5.44 -1.66 21.46
CA TYR A 117 -6.55 -0.86 20.94
C TYR A 117 -7.18 0.05 22.01
N LEU A 118 -7.42 -0.48 23.21
CA LEU A 118 -7.98 0.30 24.33
C LEU A 118 -7.03 1.42 24.76
N TYR A 119 -5.72 1.20 24.70
CA TYR A 119 -4.73 2.23 24.98
C TYR A 119 -4.82 3.38 23.97
N GLU A 120 -4.88 3.09 22.67
CA GLU A 120 -5.04 4.12 21.62
C GLU A 120 -6.33 4.95 21.79
N LEU A 121 -7.43 4.29 22.16
CA LEU A 121 -8.69 4.98 22.49
C LEU A 121 -8.54 5.90 23.70
N SER A 122 -7.84 5.46 24.74
CA SER A 122 -7.64 6.26 25.96
C SER A 122 -6.78 7.52 25.74
N VAL A 123 -5.84 7.46 24.79
CA VAL A 123 -4.97 8.59 24.42
C VAL A 123 -5.74 9.64 23.60
N GLY A 124 -6.93 9.32 23.09
CA GLY A 124 -7.69 10.23 22.23
C GLY A 124 -7.09 10.39 20.84
N ALA A 125 -6.28 9.42 20.39
CA ALA A 125 -5.67 9.45 19.06
C ALA A 125 -6.72 9.46 17.92
N LEU A 126 -7.94 8.98 18.20
CA LEU A 126 -9.07 8.93 17.27
C LEU A 126 -10.10 10.04 17.48
N SER A 127 -9.93 10.97 18.43
CA SER A 127 -10.92 12.03 18.64
C SER A 127 -10.84 13.06 17.51
N TRP A 128 -11.91 13.13 16.72
CA TRP A 128 -12.19 14.23 15.81
C TRP A 128 -12.98 15.35 16.48
#